data_AF-A0A8H4V0T8-F1
#
_entry.id   AF-A0A8H4V0T8-F1
#
_cell.length_a   1.000
_cell.length_b   1.000
_cell.length_c   1.000
_cell.angle_alpha   90.00
_cell.angle_beta   90.00
_cell.angle_gamma   90.00
#
_symmetry.space_group_name_H-M   'P 1'
#
loop_
_entity.id
_entity.type
_entity.pdbx_description
1 polymer ?
#
loop_
_entity_poly.entity_id
_entity_poly.type
_entity_poly.pdbx_seq_one_letter_code
_entity_poly.pdbx_strand_id
1 'polypeptide(L)'
;RLMDKLMCLVNYTEMARVTGVPFNYLLSRGQQVKFISQIFRKARTEQLVIPNLSKQDDGDYEGATVIEPVRGYYDVPVATLDFASLYPSIIQAHNLCYTTLLDKRKVEHFNLKKDEDYIVTPNGDMFCTTKVRKGLLTQILEELLGARKKAKKELAVEKDPFKKAVLNGRQLALKISANSVYGLTGATVGKLPCLE
;
A
#
# COMPACT_ATOMS: atom_id res chain seq x y z
N ARG A 1 -0.59 11.85 -31.40
CA ARG A 1 -0.13 13.18 -30.91
C ARG A 1 -0.33 13.37 -29.41
N LEU A 2 -1.55 13.41 -28.85
CA LEU A 2 -1.73 13.58 -27.39
C LEU A 2 -1.33 12.34 -26.58
N MET A 3 -1.74 11.15 -27.03
CA MET A 3 -1.36 9.87 -26.41
C MET A 3 0.16 9.70 -26.28
N ASP A 4 0.90 10.13 -27.31
CA ASP A 4 2.37 10.08 -27.33
C ASP A 4 2.98 11.15 -26.43
N LYS A 5 2.47 12.40 -26.48
CA LYS A 5 2.93 13.49 -25.61
C LYS A 5 2.76 13.18 -24.13
N LEU A 6 1.67 12.51 -23.76
CA LEU A 6 1.37 12.11 -22.39
C LEU A 6 1.93 10.74 -22.02
N MET A 7 2.56 10.05 -22.98
CA MET A 7 3.08 8.69 -22.82
C MET A 7 2.05 7.72 -22.24
N CYS A 8 0.76 7.90 -22.59
CA CYS A 8 -0.35 7.17 -21.95
C CYS A 8 -0.19 5.66 -22.09
N LEU A 9 0.14 5.18 -23.30
CA LEU A 9 0.30 3.75 -23.57
C LEU A 9 1.43 3.15 -22.74
N VAL A 10 2.54 3.87 -22.59
CA VAL A 10 3.70 3.44 -21.79
C VAL A 10 3.32 3.38 -20.31
N ASN A 11 2.73 4.44 -19.77
CA ASN A 11 2.34 4.51 -18.36
C ASN A 11 1.32 3.44 -18.00
N TYR A 12 0.33 3.20 -18.85
CA TYR A 12 -0.66 2.13 -18.65
C TYR A 12 -0.06 0.74 -18.82
N THR A 13 0.86 0.55 -19.76
CA THR A 13 1.56 -0.74 -19.89
C THR A 13 2.37 -1.06 -18.63
N GLU A 14 3.10 -0.09 -18.09
CA GLU A 14 3.85 -0.28 -16.84
C GLU A 14 2.93 -0.49 -15.64
N MET A 15 1.79 0.21 -15.56
CA MET A 15 0.78 -0.06 -14.54
C MET A 15 0.24 -1.49 -14.62
N ALA A 16 -0.14 -1.96 -15.82
CA ALA A 16 -0.63 -3.33 -16.03
C ALA A 16 0.42 -4.38 -15.62
N ARG A 17 1.70 -4.13 -15.96
CA ARG A 17 2.83 -5.00 -15.57
C ARG A 17 3.01 -5.06 -14.05
N VAL A 18 2.98 -3.90 -13.40
CA VAL A 18 3.16 -3.79 -11.94
C VAL A 18 1.99 -4.43 -11.20
N THR A 19 0.75 -4.09 -11.55
CA THR A 19 -0.43 -4.53 -10.79
C THR A 19 -1.00 -5.86 -11.24
N GLY A 20 -0.61 -6.32 -12.44
CA GLY A 20 -1.04 -7.62 -12.91
C GLY A 20 -2.43 -7.72 -13.51
N VAL A 21 -3.01 -6.59 -13.90
CA VAL A 21 -4.37 -6.55 -14.44
C VAL A 21 -4.34 -6.47 -15.97
N PRO A 22 -5.37 -6.98 -16.66
CA PRO A 22 -5.55 -6.73 -18.08
C PRO A 22 -5.53 -5.24 -18.41
N PHE A 23 -4.96 -4.87 -19.57
CA PHE A 23 -4.80 -3.46 -19.95
C PHE A 23 -6.13 -2.70 -19.97
N ASN A 24 -7.20 -3.32 -20.47
CA ASN A 24 -8.54 -2.73 -20.51
C ASN A 24 -9.11 -2.40 -19.12
N TYR A 25 -8.67 -3.09 -18.05
CA TYR A 25 -9.10 -2.78 -16.69
C TYR A 25 -8.55 -1.45 -16.19
N LEU A 26 -7.46 -0.96 -16.77
CA LEU A 26 -6.91 0.35 -16.38
C LEU A 26 -7.80 1.52 -16.80
N LEU A 27 -8.65 1.30 -17.80
CA LEU A 27 -9.60 2.29 -18.32
C LEU A 27 -11.01 2.10 -17.76
N SER A 28 -11.41 0.84 -17.52
CA SER A 28 -12.79 0.49 -17.13
C SER A 28 -12.98 0.17 -15.65
N ARG A 29 -11.91 0.08 -14.86
CA ARG A 29 -11.97 -0.34 -13.44
C ARG A 29 -11.11 0.57 -12.56
N GLY A 30 -11.47 0.65 -11.27
CA GLY A 30 -10.76 1.44 -10.26
C GLY A 30 -9.50 0.77 -9.69
N GLN A 31 -8.99 1.30 -8.57
CA GLN A 31 -7.78 0.77 -7.91
C GLN A 31 -8.00 -0.57 -7.20
N GLN A 32 -9.22 -0.86 -6.74
CA GLN A 32 -9.55 -2.11 -6.04
C GLN A 32 -9.11 -3.37 -6.80
N VAL A 33 -9.40 -3.46 -8.11
CA VAL A 33 -9.03 -4.67 -8.88
C VAL A 33 -7.53 -4.88 -8.98
N LYS A 34 -6.74 -3.80 -8.93
CA LYS A 34 -5.28 -3.83 -9.01
C LYS A 34 -4.68 -4.35 -7.71
N PHE A 35 -5.22 -3.92 -6.58
CA PHE A 35 -4.85 -4.42 -5.27
C PHE A 35 -5.25 -5.87 -5.06
N ILE A 36 -6.50 -6.21 -5.40
CA ILE A 36 -6.99 -7.58 -5.34
C ILE A 36 -6.12 -8.51 -6.20
N SER A 37 -5.76 -8.11 -7.42
CA SER A 37 -4.84 -8.90 -8.26
C SER A 37 -3.51 -9.19 -7.56
N GLN A 38 -2.90 -8.19 -6.92
CA GLN A 38 -1.64 -8.34 -6.19
C GLN A 38 -1.80 -9.23 -4.94
N ILE A 39 -2.87 -9.05 -4.16
CA ILE A 39 -3.15 -9.91 -3.01
C ILE A 39 -3.35 -11.36 -3.46
N PHE A 40 -4.17 -11.63 -4.48
CA PHE A 40 -4.41 -13.00 -4.95
C PHE A 40 -3.12 -13.68 -5.42
N ARG A 41 -2.24 -12.95 -6.10
CA ARG A 41 -0.94 -13.48 -6.53
C ARG A 41 -0.04 -13.82 -5.35
N LYS A 42 0.05 -12.93 -4.35
CA LYS A 42 0.88 -13.15 -3.17
C LYS A 42 0.29 -14.22 -2.24
N ALA A 43 -1.03 -14.27 -2.09
CA ALA A 43 -1.72 -15.31 -1.33
C ALA A 43 -1.46 -16.69 -1.93
N ARG A 44 -1.44 -16.81 -3.27
CA ARG A 44 -1.09 -18.07 -3.95
C ARG A 44 0.31 -18.56 -3.63
N THR A 45 1.31 -17.67 -3.53
CA THR A 45 2.69 -18.07 -3.19
C THR A 45 2.81 -18.56 -1.75
N GLU A 46 1.95 -18.06 -0.85
CA GLU A 46 1.91 -18.41 0.57
C GLU A 46 0.87 -19.51 0.89
N GLN A 47 0.27 -20.12 -0.15
CA GLN A 47 -0.80 -21.12 -0.01
C GLN A 47 -2.00 -20.66 0.83
N LEU A 48 -2.34 -19.38 0.76
CA LEU A 48 -3.47 -18.78 1.46
C LEU A 48 -4.69 -18.66 0.55
N VAL A 49 -5.87 -18.79 1.15
CA VAL A 49 -7.15 -18.51 0.50
C VAL A 49 -7.71 -17.19 1.01
N ILE A 50 -8.39 -16.47 0.12
CA ILE A 50 -9.00 -15.17 0.44
C ILE A 50 -10.50 -15.38 0.65
N PRO A 51 -11.04 -15.06 1.83
CA PRO A 51 -12.46 -15.24 2.10
C PRO A 51 -13.29 -14.25 1.27
N ASN A 52 -14.50 -14.68 0.89
CA ASN A 52 -15.50 -13.79 0.32
C ASN A 52 -16.35 -13.20 1.45
N LEU A 53 -15.96 -12.02 1.94
CA LEU A 53 -16.67 -11.33 3.02
C LEU A 53 -17.94 -10.65 2.47
N SER A 54 -19.03 -10.71 3.23
CA SER A 54 -20.21 -9.89 2.98
C SER A 54 -19.90 -8.43 3.26
N LYS A 55 -20.53 -7.51 2.51
CA LYS A 55 -20.43 -6.08 2.81
C LYS A 55 -20.96 -5.84 4.22
N GLN A 56 -20.11 -5.35 5.11
CA GLN A 56 -20.50 -4.79 6.39
C GLN A 56 -20.42 -3.27 6.28
N ASP A 57 -21.44 -2.60 6.80
CA ASP A 57 -21.47 -1.14 6.87
C ASP A 57 -20.85 -0.74 8.20
N ASP A 58 -19.51 -0.72 8.24
CA ASP A 58 -18.75 -0.54 9.48
C ASP A 58 -18.60 0.94 9.89
N GLY A 59 -19.42 1.83 9.32
CA GLY A 59 -19.41 3.26 9.62
C GLY A 59 -18.15 3.98 9.15
N ASP A 60 -18.00 5.24 9.58
CA ASP A 60 -16.80 6.04 9.35
C ASP A 60 -15.79 5.81 10.49
N TYR A 61 -14.50 5.86 10.16
CA TYR A 61 -13.39 5.77 11.13
C TYR A 61 -12.64 7.10 11.24
N GLU A 62 -11.94 7.30 12.36
CA GLU A 62 -11.16 8.51 12.59
C GLU A 62 -9.97 8.59 11.61
N GLY A 63 -9.84 9.76 10.96
CA GLY A 63 -8.82 10.01 9.94
C GLY A 63 -7.56 10.68 10.47
N ALA A 64 -6.89 11.44 9.60
CA ALA A 64 -5.66 12.15 9.95
C ALA A 64 -5.93 13.42 10.77
N THR A 65 -5.03 13.71 11.72
CA THR A 65 -5.02 14.99 12.43
C THR A 65 -4.43 16.09 11.55
N VAL A 66 -5.08 17.26 11.52
CA VAL A 66 -4.57 18.48 10.90
C VAL A 66 -4.24 19.47 12.02
N ILE A 67 -3.00 19.94 12.06
CA ILE A 67 -2.57 20.97 13.02
C ILE A 67 -3.20 22.31 12.60
N GLU A 68 -3.76 23.04 13.56
CA GLU A 68 -4.35 24.36 13.28
C GLU A 68 -3.27 25.33 12.78
N PRO A 69 -3.44 25.94 11.60
CA PRO A 69 -2.41 26.79 11.01
C PRO A 69 -2.29 28.12 11.75
N VAL A 70 -1.06 28.52 12.07
CA VAL A 70 -0.76 29.89 12.48
C VAL A 70 -0.78 30.78 11.24
N ARG A 71 -1.89 31.50 11.05
CA ARG A 71 -2.13 32.31 9.85
C ARG A 71 -1.30 33.58 9.89
N GLY A 72 -0.70 33.95 8.76
CA GLY A 72 0.07 35.17 8.64
C GLY A 72 0.82 35.23 7.32
N TYR A 73 1.43 36.39 7.05
CA TYR A 73 2.44 36.54 6.02
C TYR A 73 3.80 36.25 6.65
N TYR A 74 4.53 35.28 6.10
CA TYR A 74 5.86 34.92 6.57
C TYR A 74 6.88 35.43 5.54
N ASP A 75 7.65 36.44 5.92
CA ASP A 75 8.77 37.00 5.15
C ASP A 75 10.10 36.25 5.40
N VAL A 76 10.04 35.17 6.20
CA VAL A 76 11.16 34.28 6.51
C VAL A 76 10.98 32.90 5.87
N PRO A 77 12.07 32.18 5.55
CA PRO A 77 11.96 30.80 5.05
C PRO A 77 11.30 29.87 6.06
N VAL A 78 10.32 29.09 5.60
CA VAL A 78 9.66 28.02 6.38
C VAL A 78 10.09 26.67 5.83
N ALA A 79 10.72 25.84 6.67
CA ALA A 79 11.14 24.51 6.30
C ALA A 79 9.97 23.52 6.36
N THR A 80 9.70 22.81 5.25
CA THR A 80 8.69 21.76 5.19
C THR A 80 9.33 20.40 5.34
N LEU A 81 8.91 19.65 6.38
CA LEU A 81 9.33 18.27 6.61
C LEU A 81 8.14 17.33 6.35
N ASP A 82 8.39 16.26 5.62
CA ASP A 82 7.35 15.27 5.26
C ASP A 82 7.93 13.84 5.31
N PHE A 83 7.09 12.87 5.63
CA PHE A 83 7.42 11.46 5.61
C PHE A 83 7.26 10.89 4.20
N ALA A 84 8.32 10.28 3.68
CA ALA A 84 8.24 9.57 2.41
C ALA A 84 7.40 8.29 2.56
N SER A 85 6.16 8.31 2.06
CA SER A 85 5.24 7.16 2.08
C SER A 85 4.83 6.72 3.49
N LEU A 86 4.33 7.67 4.29
CA LEU A 86 3.90 7.49 5.70
C LEU A 86 3.12 6.19 5.97
N TYR A 87 1.93 6.00 5.38
CA TYR A 87 1.10 4.82 5.68
C TYR A 87 1.74 3.49 5.28
N PRO A 88 2.31 3.33 4.07
CA PRO A 88 3.11 2.15 3.76
C PRO A 88 4.21 1.87 4.78
N SER A 89 4.91 2.89 5.26
CA SER A 89 5.96 2.73 6.27
C SER A 89 5.40 2.27 7.62
N ILE A 90 4.25 2.77 8.06
CA ILE A 90 3.58 2.31 9.29
C ILE A 90 3.19 0.83 9.17
N ILE A 91 2.55 0.45 8.06
CA ILE A 91 2.14 -0.94 7.80
C ILE A 91 3.34 -1.89 7.88
N GLN A 92 4.47 -1.51 7.26
CA GLN A 92 5.67 -2.33 7.27
C GLN A 92 6.35 -2.38 8.64
N ALA A 93 6.48 -1.24 9.32
CA ALA A 93 7.16 -1.14 10.60
C ALA A 93 6.46 -1.95 11.70
N HIS A 94 5.13 -1.98 11.68
CA HIS A 94 4.30 -2.65 12.68
C HIS A 94 3.69 -3.96 12.20
N ASN A 95 4.09 -4.45 11.01
CA ASN A 95 3.63 -5.71 10.42
C ASN A 95 2.09 -5.83 10.32
N LEU A 96 1.43 -4.74 9.95
CA LEU A 96 -0.03 -4.65 9.91
C LEU A 96 -0.57 -5.38 8.67
N CYS A 97 -1.37 -6.42 8.87
CA CYS A 97 -1.91 -7.21 7.77
C CYS A 97 -3.10 -8.05 8.21
N TYR A 98 -4.00 -8.35 7.27
CA TYR A 98 -5.04 -9.38 7.42
C TYR A 98 -4.52 -10.70 8.03
N THR A 99 -3.30 -11.12 7.67
CA THR A 99 -2.73 -12.41 8.10
C THR A 99 -2.03 -12.35 9.45
N THR A 100 -1.86 -11.17 10.02
CA THR A 100 -1.15 -10.94 11.29
C THR A 100 -2.07 -10.40 12.38
N LEU A 101 -3.31 -10.04 12.04
CA LEU A 101 -4.36 -9.65 12.98
C LEU A 101 -4.73 -10.82 13.93
N LEU A 102 -4.75 -10.51 15.22
CA LEU A 102 -5.00 -11.44 16.32
C LEU A 102 -6.23 -11.02 17.13
N ASP A 103 -6.90 -12.02 17.72
CA ASP A 103 -7.86 -11.82 18.79
C ASP A 103 -7.28 -12.38 20.12
N LYS A 104 -7.92 -12.03 21.25
CA LYS A 104 -7.46 -12.46 22.58
C LYS A 104 -7.37 -13.99 22.70
N ARG A 105 -8.30 -14.70 22.05
CA ARG A 105 -8.37 -16.17 22.03
C ARG A 105 -7.13 -16.78 21.37
N LYS A 106 -6.69 -16.25 20.22
CA LYS A 106 -5.45 -16.71 19.57
C LYS A 106 -4.22 -16.44 20.43
N VAL A 107 -4.15 -15.27 21.07
CA VAL A 107 -3.02 -14.92 21.96
C VAL A 107 -2.91 -15.93 23.11
N GLU A 108 -4.02 -16.22 23.77
CA GLU A 108 -4.07 -17.21 24.87
C GLU A 108 -3.79 -18.63 24.38
N HIS A 109 -4.41 -19.04 23.27
CA HIS A 109 -4.27 -20.40 22.71
C HIS A 109 -2.82 -20.73 22.32
N PHE A 110 -2.12 -19.76 21.71
CA PHE A 110 -0.72 -19.92 21.31
C PHE A 110 0.28 -19.44 22.36
N ASN A 111 -0.19 -18.99 23.53
CA ASN A 111 0.64 -18.45 24.61
C ASN A 111 1.63 -17.38 24.13
N LEU A 112 1.14 -16.44 23.30
CA LEU A 112 1.96 -15.40 22.70
C LEU A 112 2.34 -14.33 23.73
N LYS A 113 3.60 -13.90 23.70
CA LYS A 113 4.10 -12.85 24.61
C LYS A 113 3.95 -11.47 24.00
N LYS A 114 3.38 -10.54 24.77
CA LYS A 114 3.30 -9.13 24.40
C LYS A 114 4.71 -8.55 24.22
N ASP A 115 4.87 -7.69 23.23
CA ASP A 115 6.11 -6.97 22.88
C ASP A 115 7.25 -7.87 22.34
N GLU A 116 7.06 -9.18 22.28
CA GLU A 116 7.93 -10.13 21.57
C GLU A 116 7.23 -10.75 20.35
N ASP A 117 6.08 -11.38 20.58
CA ASP A 117 5.35 -12.16 19.59
C ASP A 117 4.18 -11.37 18.99
N TYR A 118 3.66 -10.37 19.71
CA TYR A 118 2.63 -9.46 19.22
C TYR A 118 2.71 -8.07 19.84
N ILE A 119 2.12 -7.08 19.16
CA ILE A 119 1.97 -5.70 19.61
C ILE A 119 0.49 -5.33 19.74
N VAL A 120 0.22 -4.24 20.47
CA VAL A 120 -1.11 -3.61 20.55
C VAL A 120 -1.02 -2.23 19.90
N THR A 121 -1.90 -1.93 18.95
CA THR A 121 -1.94 -0.63 18.27
C THR A 121 -2.53 0.44 19.19
N PRO A 122 -2.37 1.74 18.88
CA PRO A 122 -3.09 2.80 19.58
C PRO A 122 -4.62 2.66 19.54
N ASN A 123 -5.15 1.96 18.53
CA ASN A 123 -6.59 1.66 18.39
C ASN A 123 -7.03 0.45 19.24
N GLY A 124 -6.09 -0.28 19.86
CA GLY A 124 -6.36 -1.43 20.73
C GLY A 124 -6.27 -2.80 20.02
N ASP A 125 -5.99 -2.81 18.72
CA ASP A 125 -5.91 -4.03 17.91
C ASP A 125 -4.58 -4.76 18.12
N MET A 126 -4.60 -6.08 17.99
CA MET A 126 -3.43 -6.92 18.22
C MET A 126 -2.90 -7.47 16.90
N PHE A 127 -1.60 -7.28 16.65
CA PHE A 127 -0.93 -7.82 15.47
C PHE A 127 0.32 -8.61 15.88
N CYS A 128 0.53 -9.79 15.30
CA CYS A 128 1.75 -10.54 15.55
C CYS A 128 2.98 -9.85 14.92
N THR A 129 4.13 -9.99 15.56
CA THR A 129 5.40 -9.46 15.06
C THR A 129 5.93 -10.33 13.91
N THR A 130 6.92 -9.83 13.18
CA THR A 130 7.57 -10.58 12.09
C THR A 130 8.28 -11.85 12.58
N LYS A 131 8.53 -11.98 13.89
CA LYS A 131 9.06 -13.20 14.54
C LYS A 131 8.11 -14.37 14.35
N VAL A 132 6.80 -14.13 14.44
CA VAL A 132 5.77 -15.17 14.30
C VAL A 132 5.40 -15.35 12.83
N ARG A 133 5.09 -14.26 12.14
CA ARG A 133 4.71 -14.29 10.72
C ARG A 133 4.97 -12.94 10.07
N LYS A 134 5.55 -12.97 8.86
CA LYS A 134 5.64 -11.77 8.03
C LYS A 134 4.34 -11.56 7.26
N GLY A 135 3.66 -10.43 7.51
CA GLY A 135 2.36 -10.12 6.92
C GLY A 135 2.40 -10.01 5.40
N LEU A 136 1.33 -10.46 4.74
CA LEU A 136 1.18 -10.41 3.28
C LEU A 136 1.32 -8.99 2.72
N LEU A 137 0.68 -8.01 3.36
CA LEU A 137 0.74 -6.60 2.96
C LEU A 137 2.16 -6.03 3.11
N THR A 138 2.85 -6.35 4.20
CA THR A 138 4.26 -5.99 4.43
C THR A 138 5.13 -6.45 3.26
N GLN A 139 4.98 -7.72 2.85
CA GLN A 139 5.74 -8.28 1.74
C GLN A 139 5.42 -7.59 0.40
N ILE A 140 4.13 -7.35 0.10
CA ILE A 140 3.70 -6.63 -1.12
C ILE A 140 4.32 -5.21 -1.14
N LEU A 141 4.27 -4.50 -0.02
CA LEU A 141 4.82 -3.15 0.09
C LEU A 141 6.35 -3.14 -0.07
N GLU A 142 7.07 -4.11 0.50
CA GLU A 142 8.52 -4.25 0.31
C GLU A 142 8.88 -4.43 -1.16
N GLU A 143 8.16 -5.30 -1.88
CA GLU A 143 8.37 -5.54 -3.31
C GLU A 143 8.08 -4.27 -4.13
N LEU A 144 6.96 -3.59 -3.86
CA LEU A 144 6.57 -2.37 -4.57
C LEU A 144 7.55 -1.22 -4.33
N LEU A 145 7.91 -0.96 -3.07
CA LEU A 145 8.82 0.13 -2.70
C LEU A 145 10.26 -0.17 -3.12
N GLY A 146 10.69 -1.43 -3.01
CA GLY A 146 11.99 -1.90 -3.51
C GLY A 146 12.11 -1.71 -5.03
N ALA A 147 11.10 -2.17 -5.79
CA ALA A 147 11.03 -1.96 -7.23
C ALA A 147 11.01 -0.46 -7.58
N ARG A 148 10.30 0.37 -6.80
CA ARG A 148 10.23 1.82 -7.03
C ARG A 148 11.58 2.48 -6.83
N LYS A 149 12.29 2.10 -5.76
CA LYS A 149 13.64 2.60 -5.46
C LYS A 149 14.59 2.24 -6.61
N LYS A 150 14.51 1.02 -7.14
CA LYS A 150 15.30 0.59 -8.32
C LYS A 150 14.95 1.41 -9.56
N ALA A 151 13.67 1.55 -9.89
CA ALA A 151 13.21 2.34 -11.05
C ALA A 151 13.66 3.82 -10.96
N LYS A 152 13.62 4.43 -9.76
CA LYS A 152 14.14 5.79 -9.55
C LYS A 152 15.65 5.89 -9.75
N LYS A 153 16.42 4.90 -9.31
CA LYS A 153 17.88 4.86 -9.52
C LYS A 153 18.22 4.75 -11.00
N GLU A 154 17.56 3.84 -11.72
CA GLU A 154 17.72 3.68 -13.16
C GLU A 154 17.33 4.96 -13.91
N LEU A 155 16.21 5.60 -13.53
CA LEU A 155 15.75 6.86 -14.12
C LEU A 155 16.77 8.00 -13.98
N ALA A 156 17.50 8.05 -12.88
CA ALA A 156 18.48 9.12 -12.60
C ALA A 156 19.70 9.07 -13.53
N VAL A 157 20.09 7.87 -13.98
CA VAL A 157 21.29 7.66 -14.82
C VAL A 157 20.97 7.44 -16.30
N GLU A 158 19.72 7.12 -16.63
CA GLU A 158 19.27 6.96 -18.02
C GLU A 158 19.43 8.28 -18.79
N LYS A 159 19.75 8.19 -20.09
CA LYS A 159 19.92 9.34 -20.97
C LYS A 159 18.90 9.33 -22.10
N ASP A 160 18.48 8.14 -22.55
CA ASP A 160 17.51 7.99 -23.62
C ASP A 160 16.13 8.54 -23.17
N PRO A 161 15.56 9.52 -23.90
CA PRO A 161 14.29 10.14 -23.51
C PRO A 161 13.13 9.15 -23.43
N PHE A 162 13.09 8.15 -24.32
CA PHE A 162 12.03 7.16 -24.34
C PHE A 162 12.12 6.22 -23.14
N LYS A 163 13.30 5.67 -22.84
CA LYS A 163 13.54 4.84 -21.65
C LYS A 163 13.30 5.61 -20.36
N LYS A 164 13.67 6.89 -20.28
CA LYS A 164 13.31 7.76 -19.14
C LYS A 164 11.81 7.82 -18.92
N ALA A 165 11.04 8.00 -19.98
CA ALA A 165 9.58 8.04 -19.87
C ALA A 165 9.01 6.70 -19.37
N VAL A 166 9.53 5.57 -19.86
CA VAL A 166 9.15 4.22 -19.37
C VAL A 166 9.46 4.07 -17.88
N LEU A 167 10.68 4.42 -17.45
CA LEU A 167 11.10 4.32 -16.05
C LEU A 167 10.30 5.26 -15.14
N ASN A 168 9.96 6.45 -15.63
CA ASN A 168 9.10 7.37 -14.90
C ASN A 168 7.67 6.83 -14.77
N GLY A 169 7.10 6.28 -15.85
CA GLY A 169 5.80 5.61 -15.81
C GLY A 169 5.78 4.47 -14.80
N ARG A 170 6.84 3.65 -14.79
CA ARG A 170 7.02 2.56 -13.84
C ARG A 170 7.08 3.02 -12.39
N GLN A 171 7.89 4.04 -12.06
CA GLN A 171 7.99 4.51 -10.67
C GLN A 171 6.68 5.15 -10.18
N LEU A 172 5.94 5.84 -11.06
CA LEU A 172 4.63 6.39 -10.75
C LEU A 172 3.60 5.29 -10.49
N ALA A 173 3.59 4.25 -11.33
CA ALA A 173 2.72 3.11 -11.14
C ALA A 173 2.97 2.43 -9.80
N LEU A 174 4.23 2.19 -9.45
CA LEU A 174 4.62 1.61 -8.17
C LEU A 174 4.23 2.50 -6.98
N LYS A 175 4.37 3.83 -7.10
CA LYS A 175 3.93 4.79 -6.07
C LYS A 175 2.43 4.69 -5.83
N ILE A 176 1.64 4.73 -6.91
CA ILE A 176 0.17 4.70 -6.83
C ILE A 176 -0.28 3.38 -6.20
N SER A 177 0.28 2.25 -6.64
CA SER A 177 -0.04 0.92 -6.10
C SER A 177 0.27 0.83 -4.61
N ALA A 178 1.45 1.28 -4.17
CA ALA A 178 1.84 1.24 -2.77
C ALA A 178 0.94 2.11 -1.88
N ASN A 179 0.64 3.34 -2.32
CA ASN A 179 -0.23 4.25 -1.56
C ASN A 179 -1.69 3.76 -1.51
N SER A 180 -2.12 3.01 -2.52
CA SER A 180 -3.48 2.47 -2.59
C SER A 180 -3.70 1.30 -1.63
N VAL A 181 -2.64 0.63 -1.14
CA VAL A 181 -2.77 -0.50 -0.20
C VAL A 181 -3.55 -0.10 1.05
N TYR A 182 -3.16 0.99 1.71
CA TYR A 182 -3.85 1.49 2.91
C TYR A 182 -5.29 1.91 2.63
N GLY A 183 -5.52 2.71 1.58
CA GLY A 183 -6.87 3.18 1.26
C GLY A 183 -7.85 2.05 0.91
N LEU A 184 -7.34 0.84 0.61
CA LEU A 184 -8.14 -0.32 0.24
C LEU A 184 -8.40 -1.27 1.40
N THR A 185 -7.58 -1.24 2.46
CA THR A 185 -7.91 -1.92 3.73
C THR A 185 -9.05 -1.16 4.43
N GLY A 186 -9.01 0.17 4.42
CA GLY A 186 -10.07 1.03 4.98
C GLY A 186 -11.30 1.23 4.11
N ALA A 187 -11.43 0.52 2.97
CA ALA A 187 -12.55 0.70 2.05
C ALA A 187 -13.74 -0.20 2.45
N THR A 188 -14.68 0.34 3.22
CA THR A 188 -15.94 -0.32 3.64
C THR A 188 -16.76 -0.79 2.44
N VAL A 189 -16.84 0.02 1.39
CA VAL A 189 -17.40 -0.37 0.08
C VAL A 189 -16.37 -1.15 -0.73
N GLY A 190 -16.00 -2.33 -0.24
CA GLY A 190 -14.92 -3.16 -0.77
C GLY A 190 -15.21 -4.66 -0.72
N LYS A 191 -14.19 -5.46 -1.02
CA LYS A 191 -14.25 -6.93 -0.93
C LYS A 191 -13.52 -7.50 0.29
N LEU A 192 -12.63 -6.70 0.89
CA LEU A 192 -11.78 -7.08 2.04
C LEU A 192 -11.56 -5.85 2.95
N PRO A 193 -12.64 -5.24 3.51
CA PRO A 193 -12.45 -4.24 4.54
C PRO A 193 -11.77 -4.84 5.78
N CYS A 194 -10.94 -4.04 6.43
CA CYS A 194 -10.29 -4.32 7.71
C CYS A 194 -10.03 -2.95 8.35
N LEU A 195 -10.90 -2.58 9.31
CA LEU A 195 -10.85 -1.27 9.97
C LEU A 195 -10.03 -1.29 11.27
N GLU A 196 -9.76 -2.50 11.79
CA GLU A 196 -8.77 -2.80 12.82
C GLU A 196 -7.34 -2.47 12.37
#